data_AF-A0A8E2FEW7-F1
#
_entry.id   AF-A0A8E2FEW7-F1
#
_cell.length_a   1.000
_cell.length_b   1.000
_cell.length_c   1.000
_cell.angle_alpha   90.00
_cell.angle_beta   90.00
_cell.angle_gamma   90.00
#
_symmetry.space_group_name_H-M   'P 1'
#
loop_
_entity.id
_entity.type
_entity.pdbx_description
1 polymer ?
#
loop_
_entity_poly.entity_id
_entity_poly.type
_entity_poly.pdbx_seq_one_letter_code
_entity_poly.pdbx_strand_id
1 'polypeptide(L)'
;MVAVRLVPAAPNISKGPKLLVVNTTMFAVAILLFIGRIYTRLRPVPRLGLDDYTLSVAVIFSIASWCLVIITIVKGFGRHVIYVSPSTLAEILELGFLVEPLWLWSVTLIKTSMACTLLRFKTTKVWQRSLCAIIFIQVITAISGNIARFIQCHPIRTFWDPTLINAKCWNPNQIQIAMYIHSGIFIGSDVILSLLPITFLRKLRIPLRERIILIFLMALGLFASVASIMRTILTKYYLSTDDVLWDMADLTMWSHLEEYVGIIAVCIPCLKSPFEKILRQAGIQTTKTDSEYNEDTVQLHIVDSGGVQLKKAPKQDRELEKGSTMPNQIDPLPTL
;
A
#
# COMPACT_ATOMS: atom_id res chain seq x y z
N MET A 1 -8.70 -8.07 -32.96
CA MET A 1 -8.30 -7.64 -34.32
C MET A 1 -7.12 -6.69 -34.15
N VAL A 2 -5.91 -7.14 -34.48
CA VAL A 2 -4.74 -6.27 -34.57
C VAL A 2 -4.47 -6.12 -36.06
N ALA A 3 -5.10 -5.13 -36.68
CA ALA A 3 -4.77 -4.76 -38.05
C ALA A 3 -3.53 -3.87 -37.97
N VAL A 4 -2.36 -4.39 -38.32
CA VAL A 4 -1.13 -3.60 -38.42
C VAL A 4 -1.26 -2.74 -39.68
N ARG A 5 -1.87 -1.55 -39.55
CA ARG A 5 -1.79 -0.50 -40.57
C ARG A 5 -0.50 0.30 -40.33
N LEU A 6 0.29 0.47 -41.38
CA LEU A 6 1.60 1.12 -41.31
C LEU A 6 1.43 2.59 -40.88
N VAL A 7 1.92 2.92 -39.69
CA VAL A 7 1.99 4.28 -39.15
C VAL A 7 3.04 5.08 -39.95
N PRO A 8 2.72 6.26 -40.51
CA PRO A 8 3.70 7.07 -41.23
C PRO A 8 4.61 7.81 -40.22
N ALA A 9 5.92 7.67 -40.43
CA ALA A 9 7.01 8.49 -39.87
C ALA A 9 6.96 8.81 -38.35
N ALA A 10 6.68 7.82 -37.51
CA ALA A 10 6.95 7.98 -36.08
C ALA A 10 8.48 8.07 -35.84
N PRO A 11 8.98 9.01 -35.03
CA PRO A 11 10.41 9.12 -34.76
C PRO A 11 10.93 7.88 -33.99
N ASN A 12 12.18 7.47 -34.22
CA ASN A 12 12.80 6.33 -33.54
C ASN A 12 13.16 6.66 -32.08
N ILE A 13 12.14 6.83 -31.26
CA ILE A 13 12.23 7.13 -29.83
C ILE A 13 11.75 5.91 -29.06
N SER A 14 12.30 5.69 -27.87
CA SER A 14 11.90 4.60 -26.97
C SER A 14 11.50 5.15 -25.60
N LYS A 15 10.34 4.72 -25.11
CA LYS A 15 9.91 4.91 -23.72
C LYS A 15 10.55 3.93 -22.74
N GLY A 16 11.16 2.85 -23.25
CA GLY A 16 11.73 1.77 -22.45
C GLY A 16 12.69 2.23 -21.35
N PRO A 17 13.69 3.08 -21.64
CA PRO A 17 14.61 3.58 -20.61
C PRO A 17 13.91 4.41 -19.52
N LYS A 18 12.94 5.24 -19.89
CA LYS A 18 12.16 6.04 -18.93
C LYS A 18 11.34 5.13 -18.02
N LEU A 19 10.65 4.14 -18.60
CA LEU A 19 9.89 3.12 -17.87
C LEU A 19 10.79 2.37 -16.88
N LEU A 20 11.98 1.94 -17.32
CA LEU A 20 12.93 1.20 -16.50
C LEU A 20 13.42 2.02 -15.29
N VAL A 21 13.84 3.27 -15.51
CA VAL A 21 14.36 4.14 -14.45
C VAL A 21 13.28 4.45 -13.40
N VAL A 22 12.09 4.84 -13.85
CA VAL A 22 10.98 5.21 -12.94
C VAL A 22 10.51 3.99 -12.13
N ASN A 23 10.29 2.84 -12.79
CA ASN A 23 9.79 1.66 -12.10
C ASN A 23 10.84 1.09 -11.14
N THR A 24 12.11 1.01 -11.55
CA THR A 24 13.19 0.46 -10.71
C THR A 24 13.44 1.29 -9.47
N THR A 25 13.40 2.63 -9.58
CA THR A 25 13.59 3.53 -8.43
C THR A 25 12.45 3.40 -7.42
N MET A 26 11.20 3.42 -7.87
CA MET A 26 10.04 3.20 -7.00
C MET A 26 10.03 1.80 -6.38
N PHE A 27 10.37 0.79 -7.16
CA PHE A 27 10.46 -0.59 -6.69
C PHE A 27 11.52 -0.76 -5.60
N ALA A 28 12.70 -0.17 -5.77
CA ALA A 28 13.76 -0.20 -4.76
C ALA A 28 13.27 0.42 -3.43
N VAL A 29 12.59 1.56 -3.48
CA VAL A 29 11.99 2.19 -2.28
C VAL A 29 10.95 1.26 -1.64
N ALA A 30 10.05 0.67 -2.44
CA ALA A 30 9.02 -0.24 -1.94
C ALA A 30 9.62 -1.47 -1.23
N ILE A 31 10.65 -2.09 -1.81
CA ILE A 31 11.35 -3.23 -1.25
C ILE A 31 12.10 -2.86 0.04
N LEU A 32 12.76 -1.71 0.09
CA LEU A 32 13.44 -1.23 1.30
C LEU A 32 12.45 -1.05 2.47
N LEU A 33 11.29 -0.45 2.21
CA LEU A 33 10.25 -0.29 3.23
C LEU A 33 9.64 -1.63 3.64
N PHE A 34 9.47 -2.56 2.71
CA PHE A 34 8.99 -3.92 3.00
C PHE A 34 9.98 -4.69 3.89
N ILE A 35 11.29 -4.65 3.58
CA ILE A 35 12.34 -5.26 4.41
C ILE A 35 12.31 -4.62 5.81
N GLY A 36 12.19 -3.29 5.90
CA GLY A 36 12.05 -2.59 7.18
C GLY A 36 10.81 -3.03 7.96
N ARG A 37 9.67 -3.24 7.29
CA ARG A 37 8.44 -3.77 7.91
C ARG A 37 8.65 -5.18 8.46
N ILE A 38 9.25 -6.09 7.69
CA ILE A 38 9.49 -7.47 8.15
C ILE A 38 10.49 -7.48 9.32
N TYR A 39 11.56 -6.68 9.23
CA TYR A 39 12.54 -6.55 10.31
C TYR A 39 11.90 -6.09 11.63
N THR A 40 11.00 -5.10 11.57
CA THR A 40 10.34 -4.55 12.78
C THR A 40 9.27 -5.48 13.34
N ARG A 41 8.69 -6.35 12.52
CA ARG A 41 7.75 -7.39 12.94
C ARG A 41 8.43 -8.62 13.52
N LEU A 42 9.66 -8.90 13.12
CA LEU A 42 10.47 -10.02 13.62
C LEU A 42 11.16 -9.71 14.96
N ARG A 43 11.50 -8.44 15.24
CA ARG A 43 12.20 -8.06 16.48
C ARG A 43 11.44 -7.02 17.31
N PRO A 44 11.49 -7.12 18.66
CA PRO A 44 12.24 -8.09 19.46
C PRO A 44 11.55 -9.47 19.62
N VAL A 45 10.23 -9.54 19.42
CA VAL A 45 9.46 -10.79 19.46
C VAL A 45 8.71 -10.93 18.13
N PRO A 46 8.84 -12.06 17.42
CA PRO A 46 8.20 -12.24 16.13
C PRO A 46 6.68 -12.23 16.27
N ARG A 47 6.03 -11.27 15.60
CA ARG A 47 4.56 -11.11 15.56
C ARG A 47 4.09 -10.90 14.13
N LEU A 48 4.29 -11.92 13.30
CA LEU A 48 3.80 -11.94 11.92
C LEU A 48 2.29 -12.17 11.91
N GLY A 49 1.57 -11.26 11.27
CA GLY A 49 0.13 -11.40 11.02
C GLY A 49 -0.16 -11.98 9.64
N LEU A 50 -1.43 -12.32 9.40
CA LEU A 50 -1.91 -12.70 8.06
C LEU A 50 -1.66 -11.58 7.02
N ASP A 51 -1.65 -10.33 7.46
CA ASP A 51 -1.29 -9.17 6.64
C ASP A 51 0.16 -9.22 6.13
N ASP A 52 1.10 -9.71 6.95
CA ASP A 52 2.51 -9.80 6.55
C ASP A 52 2.74 -10.94 5.54
N TYR A 53 2.05 -12.09 5.71
CA TYR A 53 2.13 -13.20 4.76
C TYR A 53 1.53 -12.84 3.41
N THR A 54 0.34 -12.24 3.40
CA THR A 54 -0.32 -11.82 2.15
C THR A 54 0.50 -10.77 1.41
N LEU A 55 1.11 -9.81 2.12
CA LEU A 55 2.02 -8.82 1.51
C LEU A 55 3.29 -9.48 0.96
N SER A 56 3.85 -10.45 1.67
CA SER A 56 5.05 -11.16 1.22
C SER A 56 4.82 -11.90 -0.09
N VAL A 57 3.67 -12.58 -0.22
CA VAL A 57 3.27 -13.23 -1.48
C VAL A 57 3.06 -12.20 -2.59
N ALA A 58 2.46 -11.04 -2.27
CA ALA A 58 2.30 -9.96 -3.23
C ALA A 58 3.65 -9.46 -3.77
N VAL A 59 4.63 -9.24 -2.89
CA VAL A 59 5.98 -8.81 -3.28
C VAL A 59 6.68 -9.84 -4.17
N ILE A 60 6.46 -11.14 -3.95
CA ILE A 60 7.00 -12.20 -4.82
C ILE A 60 6.41 -12.08 -6.24
N PHE A 61 5.10 -11.88 -6.37
CA PHE A 61 4.47 -11.63 -7.66
C PHE A 61 4.97 -10.33 -8.31
N SER A 62 5.17 -9.28 -7.51
CA SER A 62 5.74 -8.00 -7.95
C SER A 62 7.14 -8.17 -8.54
N ILE A 63 8.02 -8.92 -7.87
CA ILE A 63 9.37 -9.24 -8.35
C ILE A 63 9.29 -9.99 -9.68
N ALA A 64 8.44 -11.01 -9.76
CA ALA A 64 8.28 -11.81 -10.99
C ALA A 64 7.80 -10.94 -12.16
N SER A 65 6.79 -10.09 -11.94
CA SER A 65 6.29 -9.13 -12.93
C SER A 65 7.38 -8.17 -13.40
N TRP A 66 8.12 -7.58 -12.46
CA TRP A 66 9.20 -6.62 -12.75
C TRP A 66 10.34 -7.26 -13.57
N CYS A 67 10.76 -8.49 -13.23
CA CYS A 67 11.75 -9.22 -14.00
C CYS A 67 11.31 -9.47 -15.45
N LEU A 68 10.06 -9.87 -15.66
CA LEU A 68 9.52 -10.08 -17.01
C LEU A 68 9.46 -8.77 -17.80
N VAL A 69 9.08 -7.65 -17.16
CA VAL A 69 9.08 -6.33 -17.80
C VAL A 69 10.49 -5.90 -18.22
N ILE A 70 11.53 -6.20 -17.44
CA ILE A 70 12.91 -5.92 -17.87
C ILE A 70 13.26 -6.69 -19.14
N ILE A 71 12.89 -7.97 -19.20
CA ILE A 71 13.15 -8.81 -20.38
C ILE A 71 12.44 -8.24 -21.61
N THR A 72 11.19 -7.78 -21.48
CA THR A 72 10.47 -7.17 -22.62
C THR A 72 11.09 -5.84 -23.05
N ILE A 73 11.54 -5.00 -22.11
CA ILE A 73 12.23 -3.72 -22.42
C ILE A 73 13.51 -3.99 -23.21
N VAL A 74 14.32 -4.97 -22.80
CA VAL A 74 15.56 -5.35 -23.51
C VAL A 74 15.26 -5.82 -24.94
N LYS A 75 14.13 -6.51 -25.14
CA LYS A 75 13.66 -6.96 -26.46
C LYS A 75 13.08 -5.83 -27.32
N GLY A 76 12.90 -4.61 -26.80
CA GLY A 76 12.42 -3.45 -27.55
C GLY A 76 11.04 -2.93 -27.16
N PHE A 77 10.48 -3.38 -26.04
CA PHE A 77 9.20 -2.86 -25.52
C PHE A 77 9.28 -1.33 -25.28
N GLY A 78 8.24 -0.61 -25.69
CA GLY A 78 8.18 0.86 -25.65
C GLY A 78 8.85 1.57 -26.82
N ARG A 79 9.26 0.86 -27.88
CA ARG A 79 9.50 1.44 -29.22
C ARG A 79 8.21 1.38 -30.05
N HIS A 80 8.11 2.20 -31.10
CA HIS A 80 7.01 2.06 -32.07
C HIS A 80 7.07 0.69 -32.74
N VAL A 81 5.90 0.12 -33.06
CA VAL A 81 5.77 -1.25 -33.59
C VAL A 81 6.55 -1.41 -34.89
N ILE A 82 6.62 -0.36 -35.69
CA ILE A 82 7.33 -0.31 -36.98
C ILE A 82 8.83 -0.62 -36.88
N TYR A 83 9.45 -0.40 -35.72
CA TYR A 83 10.89 -0.60 -35.51
C TYR A 83 11.24 -1.96 -34.89
N VAL A 84 10.25 -2.83 -34.70
CA VAL A 84 10.43 -4.14 -34.05
C VAL A 84 10.14 -5.24 -35.07
N SER A 85 11.00 -6.25 -35.13
CA SER A 85 10.79 -7.38 -36.03
C SER A 85 9.53 -8.17 -35.62
N PRO A 86 8.79 -8.79 -36.56
CA PRO A 86 7.59 -9.54 -36.24
C PRO A 86 7.81 -10.70 -35.26
N SER A 87 8.97 -11.37 -35.32
CA SER A 87 9.33 -12.44 -34.38
C SER A 87 9.53 -11.92 -32.96
N THR A 88 10.26 -10.81 -32.81
CA THR A 88 10.49 -10.19 -31.49
C THR A 88 9.20 -9.57 -30.94
N LEU A 89 8.32 -9.06 -31.80
CA LEU A 89 7.00 -8.58 -31.40
C LEU A 89 6.16 -9.69 -30.76
N ALA A 90 6.11 -10.88 -31.37
CA ALA A 90 5.38 -12.02 -30.82
C ALA A 90 5.91 -12.42 -29.44
N GLU A 91 7.23 -12.48 -29.27
CA GLU A 91 7.86 -12.78 -27.97
C GLU A 91 7.52 -11.72 -26.91
N ILE A 92 7.50 -10.42 -27.27
CA ILE A 92 7.14 -9.35 -26.34
C ILE A 92 5.66 -9.46 -25.92
N LEU A 93 4.77 -9.77 -26.87
CA LEU A 93 3.34 -9.95 -26.59
C LEU A 93 3.07 -11.18 -25.72
N GLU A 94 3.81 -12.26 -25.93
CA GLU A 94 3.74 -13.47 -25.10
C GLU A 94 4.20 -13.19 -23.65
N LEU A 95 5.33 -12.51 -23.48
CA LEU A 95 5.80 -12.10 -22.15
C LEU A 95 4.85 -11.11 -21.48
N GLY A 96 4.33 -10.13 -22.25
CA GLY A 96 3.33 -9.17 -21.76
C GLY A 96 2.01 -9.83 -21.34
N PHE A 97 1.64 -10.95 -21.98
CA PHE A 97 0.49 -11.74 -21.57
C PHE A 97 0.66 -12.35 -20.18
N LEU A 98 1.88 -12.72 -19.79
CA LEU A 98 2.20 -13.26 -18.45
C LEU A 98 2.34 -12.17 -17.37
N VAL A 99 2.79 -10.98 -17.74
CA VAL A 99 2.96 -9.84 -16.82
C VAL A 99 1.63 -9.42 -16.19
N GLU A 100 0.56 -9.30 -17.00
CA GLU A 100 -0.74 -8.78 -16.54
C GLU A 100 -1.38 -9.64 -15.41
N PRO A 101 -1.46 -10.98 -15.51
CA PRO A 101 -1.88 -11.85 -14.41
C PRO A 101 -1.09 -11.66 -13.11
N LEU A 102 0.24 -11.59 -13.20
CA LEU A 102 1.12 -11.46 -12.03
C LEU A 102 0.89 -10.13 -11.33
N TRP A 103 0.83 -9.04 -12.11
CA TRP A 103 0.50 -7.71 -11.64
C TRP A 103 -0.88 -7.68 -10.95
N LEU A 104 -1.91 -8.27 -11.57
CA LEU A 104 -3.27 -8.29 -11.04
C LEU A 104 -3.34 -9.00 -9.67
N TRP A 105 -2.65 -10.13 -9.52
CA TRP A 105 -2.56 -10.83 -8.24
C TRP A 105 -1.78 -10.04 -7.20
N SER A 106 -0.65 -9.44 -7.58
CA SER A 106 0.15 -8.59 -6.68
C SER A 106 -0.69 -7.45 -6.08
N VAL A 107 -1.35 -6.66 -6.94
CA VAL A 107 -2.18 -5.52 -6.50
C VAL A 107 -3.34 -5.97 -5.61
N THR A 108 -3.98 -7.09 -5.94
CA THR A 108 -5.08 -7.65 -5.14
C THR A 108 -4.61 -8.09 -3.74
N LEU A 109 -3.45 -8.73 -3.66
CA LEU A 109 -2.87 -9.16 -2.39
C LEU A 109 -2.39 -7.98 -1.55
N ILE A 110 -1.86 -6.91 -2.16
CA ILE A 110 -1.52 -5.65 -1.48
C ILE A 110 -2.77 -5.04 -0.84
N LYS A 111 -3.86 -4.90 -1.61
CA LYS A 111 -5.14 -4.35 -1.12
C LYS A 111 -5.74 -5.23 -0.01
N THR A 112 -5.58 -6.55 -0.12
CA THR A 112 -6.00 -7.51 0.90
C THR A 112 -5.18 -7.33 2.19
N SER A 113 -3.86 -7.22 2.10
CA SER A 113 -2.98 -6.95 3.26
C SER A 113 -3.30 -5.62 3.92
N MET A 114 -3.59 -4.58 3.13
CA MET A 114 -4.05 -3.28 3.63
C MET A 114 -5.35 -3.41 4.44
N ALA A 115 -6.35 -4.11 3.90
CA ALA A 115 -7.62 -4.36 4.58
C ALA A 115 -7.43 -5.20 5.85
N CYS A 116 -6.58 -6.23 5.84
CA CYS A 116 -6.21 -7.01 7.02
C CYS A 116 -5.53 -6.16 8.10
N THR A 117 -4.65 -5.24 7.70
CA THR A 117 -4.03 -4.27 8.61
C THR A 117 -5.09 -3.37 9.26
N LEU A 118 -6.08 -2.90 8.49
CA LEU A 118 -7.21 -2.08 8.97
C LEU A 118 -8.17 -2.85 9.90
N LEU A 119 -8.36 -4.15 9.69
CA LEU A 119 -9.15 -5.02 10.57
C LEU A 119 -8.60 -5.08 12.00
N ARG A 120 -7.30 -4.89 12.17
CA ARG A 120 -6.63 -4.95 13.48
C ARG A 120 -6.87 -3.72 14.36
N PHE A 121 -7.22 -2.57 13.76
CA PHE A 121 -7.44 -1.33 14.51
C PHE A 121 -8.82 -1.24 15.16
N LYS A 122 -9.85 -1.86 14.58
CA LYS A 122 -11.23 -1.73 15.07
C LYS A 122 -12.00 -3.04 14.98
N THR A 123 -12.63 -3.41 16.10
CA THR A 123 -13.31 -4.69 16.29
C THR A 123 -14.83 -4.63 16.14
N THR A 124 -15.39 -3.52 15.63
CA THR A 124 -16.85 -3.44 15.42
C THR A 124 -17.29 -4.42 14.33
N LYS A 125 -18.31 -5.24 14.60
CA LYS A 125 -18.80 -6.27 13.66
C LYS A 125 -19.16 -5.71 12.28
N VAL A 126 -19.77 -4.53 12.21
CA VAL A 126 -20.11 -3.86 10.92
C VAL A 126 -18.85 -3.54 10.13
N TRP A 127 -17.84 -2.96 10.79
CA TRP A 127 -16.55 -2.64 10.17
C TRP A 127 -15.84 -3.87 9.63
N GLN A 128 -15.79 -4.94 10.42
CA GLN A 128 -15.17 -6.19 10.00
C GLN A 128 -15.89 -6.81 8.80
N ARG A 129 -17.23 -6.82 8.81
CA ARG A 129 -18.02 -7.32 7.67
C ARG A 129 -17.79 -6.50 6.40
N SER A 130 -17.75 -5.17 6.49
CA SER A 130 -17.47 -4.31 5.34
C SER A 130 -16.08 -4.56 4.74
N LEU A 131 -15.05 -4.69 5.58
CA LEU A 131 -13.69 -4.99 5.11
C LEU A 131 -13.58 -6.40 4.51
N CYS A 132 -14.19 -7.41 5.14
CA CYS A 132 -14.23 -8.76 4.57
C CYS A 132 -14.97 -8.79 3.23
N ALA A 133 -16.06 -8.01 3.07
CA ALA A 133 -16.76 -7.89 1.80
C ALA A 133 -15.87 -7.26 0.72
N ILE A 134 -15.10 -6.21 1.03
CA ILE A 134 -14.15 -5.60 0.10
C ILE A 134 -13.07 -6.62 -0.32
N ILE A 135 -12.48 -7.34 0.64
CA ILE A 135 -11.48 -8.39 0.35
C ILE A 135 -12.08 -9.44 -0.59
N PHE A 136 -13.29 -9.91 -0.29
CA PHE A 136 -13.97 -10.93 -1.10
C PHE A 136 -14.26 -10.47 -2.53
N ILE A 137 -14.76 -9.24 -2.69
CA ILE A 137 -15.00 -8.63 -3.99
C ILE A 137 -13.69 -8.55 -4.79
N GLN A 138 -12.62 -8.06 -4.17
CA GLN A 138 -11.32 -7.91 -4.83
C GLN A 138 -10.74 -9.25 -5.30
N VAL A 139 -10.80 -10.29 -4.47
CA VAL A 139 -10.33 -11.63 -4.82
C VAL A 139 -11.16 -12.24 -5.94
N ILE A 140 -12.49 -12.12 -5.89
CA ILE A 140 -13.37 -12.61 -6.96
C ILE A 140 -13.07 -11.89 -8.27
N THR A 141 -12.92 -10.58 -8.22
CA THR A 141 -12.63 -9.75 -9.38
C THR A 141 -11.26 -10.09 -9.99
N ALA A 142 -10.25 -10.38 -9.17
CA ALA A 142 -8.96 -10.86 -9.66
C ALA A 142 -9.05 -12.24 -10.32
N ILE A 143 -9.80 -13.18 -9.72
CA ILE A 143 -10.02 -14.51 -10.28
C ILE A 143 -10.75 -14.41 -11.62
N SER A 144 -11.86 -13.67 -11.67
CA SER A 144 -12.65 -13.51 -12.89
C SER A 144 -11.87 -12.80 -14.00
N GLY A 145 -11.07 -11.77 -13.65
CA GLY A 145 -10.20 -11.08 -14.59
C GLY A 145 -9.12 -11.99 -15.18
N ASN A 146 -8.47 -12.82 -14.36
CA ASN A 146 -7.50 -13.80 -14.83
C ASN A 146 -8.14 -14.85 -15.74
N ILE A 147 -9.26 -15.44 -15.31
CA ILE A 147 -9.98 -16.45 -16.12
C ILE A 147 -10.40 -15.84 -17.47
N ALA A 148 -10.98 -14.63 -17.45
CA ALA A 148 -11.35 -13.93 -18.68
C ALA A 148 -10.14 -13.70 -19.58
N ARG A 149 -8.97 -13.37 -19.02
CA ARG A 149 -7.73 -13.17 -19.78
C ARG A 149 -7.27 -14.44 -20.51
N PHE A 150 -7.38 -15.61 -19.89
CA PHE A 150 -7.02 -16.88 -20.52
C PHE A 150 -8.06 -17.39 -21.53
N ILE A 151 -9.34 -17.09 -21.32
CA ILE A 151 -10.45 -17.60 -22.16
C ILE A 151 -10.84 -16.62 -23.30
N GLN A 152 -10.35 -15.38 -23.28
CA GLN A 152 -10.73 -14.34 -24.26
C GLN A 152 -10.53 -14.75 -25.73
N CYS A 153 -9.59 -15.66 -26.01
CA CYS A 153 -9.27 -16.15 -27.35
C CYS A 153 -8.95 -17.65 -27.34
N HIS A 154 -9.51 -18.38 -28.30
CA HIS A 154 -9.19 -19.78 -28.54
C HIS A 154 -8.71 -19.96 -29.99
N PRO A 155 -7.48 -20.48 -30.23
CA PRO A 155 -6.45 -20.83 -29.25
C PRO A 155 -5.77 -19.59 -28.63
N ILE A 156 -5.23 -19.73 -27.42
CA ILE A 156 -4.55 -18.65 -26.66
C ILE A 156 -3.41 -18.02 -27.47
N ARG A 157 -2.73 -18.82 -28.31
CA ARG A 157 -1.65 -18.39 -29.21
C ARG A 157 -2.02 -17.24 -30.14
N THR A 158 -3.31 -17.09 -30.44
CA THR A 158 -3.81 -15.97 -31.27
C THR A 158 -3.51 -14.60 -30.64
N PHE A 159 -3.28 -14.53 -29.33
CA PHE A 159 -2.98 -13.27 -28.68
C PHE A 159 -1.66 -12.66 -29.19
N TRP A 160 -0.64 -13.47 -29.47
CA TRP A 160 0.67 -13.03 -29.95
C TRP A 160 0.96 -13.38 -31.41
N ASP A 161 0.22 -14.34 -32.00
CA ASP A 161 0.29 -14.67 -33.42
C ASP A 161 -1.09 -14.50 -34.09
N PRO A 162 -1.36 -13.34 -34.70
CA PRO A 162 -2.65 -13.05 -35.32
C PRO A 162 -2.85 -13.77 -36.66
N THR A 163 -1.86 -14.51 -37.18
CA THR A 163 -1.93 -15.16 -38.49
C THR A 163 -2.67 -16.50 -38.47
N LEU A 164 -3.07 -16.99 -37.29
CA LEU A 164 -3.82 -18.23 -37.13
C LEU A 164 -5.23 -18.17 -37.72
N ILE A 165 -5.48 -19.03 -38.71
CA ILE A 165 -6.68 -19.03 -39.58
C ILE A 165 -7.97 -19.48 -38.85
N ASN A 166 -7.89 -20.02 -37.63
CA ASN A 166 -9.06 -20.54 -36.88
C ASN A 166 -9.28 -19.89 -35.51
N ALA A 167 -8.92 -18.62 -35.38
CA ALA A 167 -9.03 -17.93 -34.11
C ALA A 167 -10.45 -17.44 -33.78
N LYS A 168 -11.00 -17.90 -32.67
CA LYS A 168 -12.25 -17.40 -32.11
C LYS A 168 -11.94 -16.58 -30.85
N CYS A 169 -12.00 -15.26 -30.97
CA CYS A 169 -11.88 -14.33 -29.85
C CYS A 169 -13.24 -13.73 -29.51
N TRP A 170 -13.39 -13.25 -28.27
CA TRP A 170 -14.55 -12.48 -27.87
C TRP A 170 -14.68 -11.19 -28.68
N ASN A 171 -15.92 -10.68 -28.80
CA ASN A 171 -16.15 -9.44 -29.52
C ASN A 171 -15.42 -8.28 -28.81
N PRO A 172 -14.83 -7.32 -29.55
CA PRO A 172 -14.09 -6.20 -28.95
C PRO A 172 -14.95 -5.40 -27.98
N ASN A 173 -16.25 -5.24 -28.27
CA ASN A 173 -17.21 -4.56 -27.39
C ASN A 173 -17.39 -5.31 -26.04
N GLN A 174 -17.43 -6.64 -26.06
CA GLN A 174 -17.57 -7.45 -24.84
C GLN A 174 -16.31 -7.34 -23.97
N ILE A 175 -15.13 -7.38 -24.62
CA ILE A 175 -13.84 -7.21 -23.94
C ILE A 175 -13.76 -5.81 -23.29
N GLN A 176 -14.14 -4.76 -24.02
CA GLN A 176 -14.17 -3.40 -23.49
C GLN A 176 -15.09 -3.27 -22.26
N ILE A 177 -16.32 -3.78 -22.34
CA ILE A 177 -17.27 -3.72 -21.22
C ILE A 177 -16.69 -4.43 -19.99
N ALA A 178 -16.12 -5.63 -20.16
CA ALA A 178 -15.49 -6.37 -19.06
C ALA A 178 -14.31 -5.59 -18.44
N MET A 179 -13.46 -4.97 -19.26
CA MET A 179 -12.35 -4.14 -18.80
C MET A 179 -12.82 -2.90 -18.02
N TYR A 180 -13.89 -2.22 -18.46
CA TYR A 180 -14.44 -1.07 -17.75
C TYR A 180 -15.04 -1.45 -16.39
N ILE A 181 -15.77 -2.56 -16.32
CA ILE A 181 -16.31 -3.08 -15.06
C ILE A 181 -15.16 -3.39 -14.10
N HIS A 182 -14.14 -4.10 -14.58
CA HIS A 182 -12.98 -4.47 -13.78
C HIS A 182 -12.22 -3.23 -13.26
N SER A 183 -11.98 -2.26 -14.14
CA SER A 183 -11.31 -1.00 -13.79
C SER A 183 -12.12 -0.18 -12.79
N GLY A 184 -13.44 -0.13 -12.94
CA GLY A 184 -14.33 0.56 -12.01
C GLY A 184 -14.30 -0.03 -10.60
N ILE A 185 -14.27 -1.37 -10.47
CA ILE A 185 -14.15 -2.05 -9.17
C ILE A 185 -12.80 -1.75 -8.52
N PHE A 186 -11.71 -1.75 -9.31
CA PHE A 186 -10.37 -1.43 -8.82
C PHE A 186 -10.27 0.01 -8.32
N ILE A 187 -10.70 0.98 -9.13
CA ILE A 187 -10.73 2.41 -8.76
C ILE A 187 -11.59 2.61 -7.51
N GLY A 188 -12.79 2.01 -7.48
CA GLY A 188 -13.70 2.11 -6.35
C GLY A 188 -13.05 1.59 -5.07
N SER A 189 -12.35 0.47 -5.14
CA SER A 189 -11.65 -0.12 -4.00
C SER A 189 -10.48 0.74 -3.52
N ASP A 190 -9.74 1.40 -4.42
CA ASP A 190 -8.67 2.34 -4.06
C ASP A 190 -9.20 3.55 -3.31
N VAL A 191 -10.29 4.13 -3.83
CA VAL A 191 -10.95 5.27 -3.18
C VAL A 191 -11.51 4.87 -1.82
N ILE A 192 -12.16 3.72 -1.72
CA ILE A 192 -12.70 3.23 -0.44
C ILE A 192 -11.55 3.02 0.55
N LEU A 193 -10.52 2.24 0.19
CA LEU A 193 -9.40 1.92 1.09
C LEU A 193 -8.61 3.17 1.51
N SER A 194 -8.47 4.16 0.63
CA SER A 194 -7.80 5.43 0.94
C SER A 194 -8.61 6.35 1.89
N LEU A 195 -9.94 6.32 1.81
CA LEU A 195 -10.82 7.12 2.66
C LEU A 195 -11.14 6.47 4.01
N LEU A 196 -11.03 5.15 4.12
CA LEU A 196 -11.34 4.41 5.35
C LEU A 196 -10.59 4.95 6.59
N PRO A 197 -9.27 5.24 6.55
CA PRO A 197 -8.55 5.80 7.69
C PRO A 197 -9.18 7.11 8.21
N ILE A 198 -9.62 8.01 7.33
CA ILE A 198 -10.19 9.31 7.71
C ILE A 198 -11.43 9.15 8.56
N THR A 199 -12.33 8.25 8.13
CA THR A 199 -13.62 8.04 8.80
C THR A 199 -13.43 7.49 10.21
N PHE A 200 -12.38 6.69 10.41
CA PHE A 200 -11.99 6.19 11.72
C PHE A 200 -11.48 7.31 12.65
N LEU A 201 -10.68 8.21 12.10
CA LEU A 201 -9.86 9.15 12.86
C LEU A 201 -10.59 10.43 13.26
N ARG A 202 -11.65 10.82 12.54
CA ARG A 202 -12.47 12.00 12.89
C ARG A 202 -13.08 11.93 14.29
N LYS A 203 -13.19 10.73 14.89
CA LYS A 203 -13.78 10.53 16.23
C LYS A 203 -12.76 10.54 17.36
N LEU A 204 -11.45 10.56 17.08
CA LEU A 204 -10.39 10.44 18.09
C LEU A 204 -9.48 11.67 18.09
N ARG A 205 -9.11 12.16 19.28
CA ARG A 205 -8.09 13.22 19.42
C ARG A 205 -6.71 12.63 19.15
N ILE A 206 -6.20 12.85 17.93
CA ILE A 206 -4.96 12.23 17.43
C ILE A 206 -3.80 13.23 17.54
N PRO A 207 -2.61 12.82 18.02
CA PRO A 207 -1.44 13.68 18.06
C PRO A 207 -1.00 14.09 16.64
N LEU A 208 -0.39 15.27 16.50
CA LEU A 208 -0.03 15.87 15.20
C LEU A 208 0.80 14.92 14.31
N ARG A 209 1.70 14.12 14.90
CA ARG A 209 2.55 13.17 14.18
C ARG A 209 1.75 12.08 13.48
N GLU A 210 0.78 11.50 14.17
CA GLU A 210 -0.11 10.49 13.59
C GLU A 210 -0.99 11.11 12.51
N ARG A 211 -1.49 12.33 12.74
CA ARG A 211 -2.25 13.07 11.74
C ARG A 211 -1.47 13.27 10.43
N ILE A 212 -0.18 13.60 10.50
CA ILE A 212 0.67 13.77 9.31
C ILE A 212 0.82 12.45 8.55
N ILE A 213 1.13 11.35 9.24
CA ILE A 213 1.26 10.01 8.61
C ILE A 213 -0.04 9.63 7.90
N LEU A 214 -1.18 9.95 8.50
CA LEU A 214 -2.50 9.62 7.96
C LEU A 214 -2.82 10.46 6.72
N ILE A 215 -2.50 11.75 6.74
CA ILE A 215 -2.61 12.62 5.55
C ILE A 215 -1.75 12.05 4.42
N PHE A 216 -0.52 11.62 4.72
CA PHE A 216 0.37 11.04 3.73
C PHE A 216 -0.17 9.73 3.15
N LEU A 217 -0.69 8.82 3.99
CA LEU A 217 -1.32 7.57 3.55
C LEU A 217 -2.53 7.82 2.65
N MET A 218 -3.34 8.83 2.96
CA MET A 218 -4.46 9.23 2.11
C MET A 218 -3.98 9.78 0.77
N ALA A 219 -2.94 10.61 0.77
CA ALA A 219 -2.37 11.15 -0.45
C ALA A 219 -1.84 10.02 -1.36
N LEU A 220 -1.19 9.01 -0.80
CA LEU A 220 -0.75 7.82 -1.55
C LEU A 220 -1.93 7.02 -2.12
N GLY A 221 -3.00 6.83 -1.33
CA GLY A 221 -4.20 6.14 -1.82
C GLY A 221 -4.94 6.91 -2.92
N LEU A 222 -5.02 8.23 -2.82
CA LEU A 222 -5.56 9.08 -3.88
C LEU A 222 -4.67 9.06 -5.12
N PHE A 223 -3.35 9.08 -4.95
CA PHE A 223 -2.40 8.92 -6.06
C PHE A 223 -2.60 7.58 -6.78
N ALA A 224 -2.78 6.48 -6.04
CA ALA A 224 -3.10 5.18 -6.62
C ALA A 224 -4.43 5.23 -7.42
N SER A 225 -5.46 5.90 -6.90
CA SER A 225 -6.72 6.07 -7.66
C SER A 225 -6.53 6.87 -8.95
N VAL A 226 -5.68 7.89 -8.96
CA VAL A 226 -5.34 8.65 -10.17
C VAL A 226 -4.60 7.77 -11.18
N ALA A 227 -3.66 6.93 -10.72
CA ALA A 227 -2.98 5.95 -11.58
C ALA A 227 -3.98 4.98 -12.21
N SER A 228 -4.93 4.44 -11.43
CA SER A 228 -6.00 3.56 -11.92
C SER A 228 -6.91 4.24 -12.95
N ILE A 229 -7.22 5.54 -12.77
CA ILE A 229 -7.99 6.34 -13.74
C ILE A 229 -7.19 6.54 -15.03
N MET A 230 -5.92 6.93 -14.93
CA MET A 230 -5.05 7.11 -16.10
C MET A 230 -4.94 5.81 -16.89
N ARG A 231 -4.77 4.68 -16.20
CA ARG A 231 -4.79 3.34 -16.82
C ARG A 231 -6.07 3.10 -17.61
N THR A 232 -7.23 3.42 -17.04
CA THR A 232 -8.53 3.26 -17.71
C THR A 232 -8.66 4.14 -18.95
N ILE A 233 -8.16 5.38 -18.89
CA ILE A 233 -8.15 6.31 -20.02
C ILE A 233 -7.24 5.78 -21.13
N LEU A 234 -6.03 5.32 -20.80
CA LEU A 234 -5.08 4.76 -21.76
C LEU A 234 -5.63 3.50 -22.43
N THR A 235 -6.31 2.63 -21.68
CA THR A 235 -6.99 1.46 -22.25
C THR A 235 -8.04 1.83 -23.29
N LYS A 236 -8.71 2.98 -23.16
CA LYS A 236 -9.66 3.45 -24.19
C LYS A 236 -8.95 3.81 -25.50
N TYR A 237 -7.79 4.47 -25.41
CA TYR A 237 -6.98 4.85 -26.58
C TYR A 237 -6.36 3.63 -27.27
N TYR A 238 -5.97 2.60 -26.49
CA TYR A 238 -5.41 1.34 -26.97
C TYR A 238 -6.26 0.61 -28.04
N LEU A 239 -7.59 0.74 -28.03
CA LEU A 239 -8.45 0.12 -29.04
C LEU A 239 -8.55 0.92 -30.35
N SER A 240 -7.94 2.11 -30.39
CA SER A 240 -8.04 3.05 -31.52
C SER A 240 -6.70 3.41 -32.16
N THR A 241 -5.57 3.01 -31.59
CA THR A 241 -4.23 3.32 -32.11
C THR A 241 -3.53 2.10 -32.70
N ASP A 242 -2.78 2.33 -33.79
CA ASP A 242 -2.02 1.30 -34.51
C ASP A 242 -0.69 0.94 -33.80
N ASP A 243 -0.24 1.76 -32.83
CA ASP A 243 1.04 1.64 -32.13
C ASP A 243 0.91 0.95 -30.74
N VAL A 244 0.50 -0.31 -30.76
CA VAL A 244 0.23 -1.10 -29.53
C VAL A 244 1.39 -1.12 -28.53
N LEU A 245 2.65 -1.19 -28.99
CA LEU A 245 3.82 -1.32 -28.12
C LEU A 245 4.20 -0.01 -27.40
N TRP A 246 3.90 1.13 -28.01
CA TRP A 246 4.19 2.46 -27.48
C TRP A 246 3.20 2.88 -26.40
N ASP A 247 1.92 2.55 -26.60
CA ASP A 247 0.85 2.86 -25.66
C ASP A 247 0.85 1.90 -24.46
N MET A 248 1.15 0.62 -24.71
CA MET A 248 1.32 -0.37 -23.65
C MET A 248 2.43 0.01 -22.66
N ALA A 249 3.49 0.69 -23.11
CA ALA A 249 4.56 1.10 -22.21
C ALA A 249 4.09 2.10 -21.14
N ASP A 250 3.24 3.07 -21.49
CA ASP A 250 2.70 4.01 -20.51
C ASP A 250 1.69 3.33 -19.59
N LEU A 251 0.87 2.42 -20.13
CA LEU A 251 -0.06 1.61 -19.35
C LEU A 251 0.70 0.80 -18.29
N THR A 252 1.76 0.09 -18.70
CA THR A 252 2.61 -0.70 -17.80
C THR A 252 3.30 0.18 -16.76
N MET A 253 3.71 1.41 -17.11
CA MET A 253 4.29 2.36 -16.15
C MET A 253 3.30 2.69 -15.03
N TRP A 254 2.09 3.13 -15.38
CA TRP A 254 1.07 3.51 -14.40
C TRP A 254 0.61 2.33 -13.54
N SER A 255 0.47 1.13 -14.11
CA SER A 255 0.12 -0.08 -13.38
C SER A 255 1.14 -0.43 -12.29
N HIS A 256 2.44 -0.38 -12.60
CA HIS A 256 3.48 -0.68 -11.61
C HIS A 256 3.64 0.43 -10.57
N LEU A 257 3.44 1.69 -10.96
CA LEU A 257 3.40 2.80 -10.01
C LEU A 257 2.27 2.63 -8.97
N GLU A 258 1.07 2.24 -9.38
CA GLU A 258 -0.05 1.91 -8.48
C GLU A 258 0.37 0.82 -7.49
N GLU A 259 0.97 -0.25 -8.00
CA GLU A 259 1.43 -1.40 -7.22
C GLU A 259 2.47 -1.01 -6.16
N TYR A 260 3.53 -0.30 -6.56
CA TYR A 260 4.61 0.11 -5.65
C TYR A 260 4.13 1.10 -4.60
N VAL A 261 3.29 2.06 -4.98
CA VAL A 261 2.66 2.98 -4.03
C VAL A 261 1.78 2.23 -3.02
N GLY A 262 1.07 1.19 -3.46
CA GLY A 262 0.32 0.30 -2.58
C GLY A 262 1.20 -0.39 -1.54
N ILE A 263 2.34 -0.97 -1.97
CA ILE A 263 3.31 -1.61 -1.04
C ILE A 263 3.82 -0.60 -0.02
N ILE A 264 4.20 0.60 -0.47
CA ILE A 264 4.69 1.69 0.38
C ILE A 264 3.62 2.08 1.41
N ALA A 265 2.37 2.28 0.96
CA ALA A 265 1.23 2.62 1.81
C ALA A 265 0.99 1.58 2.92
N VAL A 266 1.08 0.29 2.60
CA VAL A 266 0.92 -0.79 3.59
C VAL A 266 2.09 -0.84 4.58
N CYS A 267 3.31 -0.46 4.18
CA CYS A 267 4.48 -0.54 5.05
C CYS A 267 4.58 0.59 6.09
N ILE A 268 4.10 1.79 5.75
CA ILE A 268 4.21 3.00 6.58
C ILE A 268 3.68 2.84 8.02
N PRO A 269 2.49 2.26 8.29
CA PRO A 269 1.98 2.12 9.65
C PRO A 269 2.89 1.33 10.59
N CYS A 270 3.61 0.33 10.06
CA CYS A 270 4.53 -0.50 10.85
C CYS A 270 5.88 0.18 11.09
N LEU A 271 6.29 1.05 10.16
CA LEU A 271 7.57 1.77 10.22
C LEU A 271 7.54 2.99 11.15
N LYS A 272 6.38 3.37 11.71
CA LYS A 272 6.29 4.46 12.69
C LYS A 272 7.23 4.25 13.90
N SER A 273 7.17 3.08 14.53
CA SER A 273 7.97 2.79 15.73
C SER A 273 9.49 2.84 15.52
N PRO A 274 10.09 2.20 14.48
CA PRO A 274 11.52 2.32 14.24
C PRO A 274 11.93 3.73 13.80
N PHE A 275 11.10 4.42 13.01
CA PHE A 275 11.40 5.78 12.58
C PHE A 275 11.50 6.73 13.78
N GLU A 276 10.61 6.59 14.77
CA GLU A 276 10.70 7.35 16.02
C GLU A 276 11.97 7.03 16.82
N LYS A 277 12.41 5.76 16.84
CA LYS A 277 13.67 5.38 17.52
C LYS A 277 14.88 5.97 16.82
N ILE A 278 14.94 5.91 15.49
CA ILE A 278 16.03 6.47 14.69
C ILE A 278 16.06 8.00 14.84
N LEU A 279 14.91 8.67 14.79
CA LEU A 279 14.84 10.13 14.93
C LEU A 279 15.27 10.59 16.33
N ARG A 280 14.93 9.82 17.38
CA ARG A 280 15.42 10.04 18.75
C ARG A 280 16.93 9.80 18.87
N GLN A 281 17.46 8.77 18.22
CA GLN A 281 18.90 8.47 18.19
C GLN A 281 19.72 9.49 17.40
N ALA A 282 19.14 10.07 16.35
CA ALA A 282 19.75 11.12 15.53
C ALA A 282 19.77 12.51 16.20
N GLY A 283 19.36 12.62 17.48
CA GLY A 283 19.43 13.87 18.25
C GLY A 283 18.40 14.93 17.85
N ILE A 284 17.46 14.62 16.93
CA ILE A 284 16.38 15.52 16.55
C ILE A 284 15.30 15.44 17.64
N GLN A 285 15.52 16.17 18.74
CA GLN A 285 14.53 16.35 19.80
C GLN A 285 13.28 16.99 19.21
N THR A 286 12.26 16.17 18.96
CA THR A 286 10.90 16.67 18.74
C THR A 286 10.28 16.89 20.11
N THR A 287 10.19 18.16 20.49
CA THR A 287 9.64 18.75 21.72
C THR A 287 8.76 17.82 22.54
N LYS A 288 9.10 17.67 23.83
CA LYS A 288 8.24 17.11 24.88
C LYS A 288 6.85 17.73 24.76
N THR A 289 5.84 16.92 24.51
CA THR A 289 4.50 17.24 25.02
C THR A 289 4.51 16.70 26.44
N ASP A 290 4.55 17.60 27.42
CA ASP A 290 4.37 17.27 28.83
C ASP A 290 3.00 16.60 29.00
N SER A 291 3.03 15.27 29.02
CA SER A 291 2.01 14.45 29.65
C SER A 291 2.65 13.98 30.94
N GLU A 292 2.56 14.82 31.96
CA GLU A 292 2.69 14.45 33.36
C GLU A 292 1.60 13.39 33.65
N TYR A 293 1.92 12.14 33.34
CA TYR A 293 1.21 10.98 33.86
C TYR A 293 2.20 10.29 34.78
N ASN A 294 1.95 10.51 36.08
CA ASN A 294 2.71 10.05 37.23
C ASN A 294 3.21 8.60 37.02
N GLU A 295 4.50 8.44 36.73
CA GLU A 295 5.22 7.17 36.89
C GLU A 295 5.52 7.01 38.38
N ASP A 296 4.52 6.60 39.16
CA ASP A 296 4.80 5.91 40.42
C ASP A 296 5.26 4.48 40.09
N THR A 297 6.55 4.41 39.79
CA THR A 297 7.51 3.34 40.11
C THR A 297 6.89 2.09 40.79
N VAL A 298 6.41 1.13 40.00
CA VAL A 298 6.23 -0.26 40.48
C VAL A 298 7.57 -0.98 40.32
N GLN A 299 8.44 -0.80 41.33
CA GLN A 299 9.59 -1.67 41.57
C GLN A 299 9.07 -3.05 41.99
N LEU A 300 9.19 -4.01 41.08
CA LEU A 300 8.85 -5.41 41.31
C LEU A 300 10.01 -6.07 42.08
N HIS A 301 10.01 -5.91 43.40
CA HIS A 301 10.85 -6.70 44.29
C HIS A 301 10.21 -8.09 44.44
N ILE A 302 10.86 -9.11 43.85
CA ILE A 302 10.57 -10.51 44.15
C ILE A 302 11.11 -10.77 45.55
N VAL A 303 10.21 -10.86 46.53
CA VAL A 303 10.52 -11.38 47.87
C VAL A 303 9.61 -12.57 48.12
N ASP A 304 10.27 -13.65 48.50
CA ASP A 304 9.79 -14.99 48.78
C ASP A 304 8.89 -15.03 50.04
N SER A 305 7.99 -16.01 50.05
CA SER A 305 7.34 -16.61 51.24
C SER A 305 6.33 -15.79 52.08
N GLY A 306 5.09 -16.31 52.13
CA GLY A 306 4.33 -16.42 53.39
C GLY A 306 3.27 -15.36 53.72
N GLY A 307 2.06 -15.51 53.17
CA GLY A 307 0.79 -15.27 53.87
C GLY A 307 0.31 -13.83 54.18
N VAL A 308 -1.01 -13.76 54.41
CA VAL A 308 -1.76 -12.74 55.19
C VAL A 308 -2.47 -11.58 54.44
N GLN A 309 -3.80 -11.72 54.42
CA GLN A 309 -4.90 -10.75 54.68
C GLN A 309 -4.98 -9.39 53.97
N LEU A 310 -6.13 -9.20 53.31
CA LEU A 310 -6.69 -7.91 52.89
C LEU A 310 -7.16 -7.10 54.12
N LYS A 311 -6.47 -6.01 54.43
CA LYS A 311 -6.95 -4.97 55.36
C LYS A 311 -7.16 -3.67 54.58
N LYS A 312 -8.42 -3.28 54.37
CA LYS A 312 -8.80 -1.93 53.93
C LYS A 312 -8.43 -0.92 55.03
N ALA A 313 -7.73 0.15 54.66
CA ALA A 313 -7.48 1.29 55.55
C ALA A 313 -8.30 2.52 55.10
N PRO A 314 -8.68 3.42 56.04
CA PRO A 314 -9.77 4.37 55.88
C PRO A 314 -9.32 5.76 55.40
N LYS A 315 -10.30 6.55 54.93
CA LYS A 315 -10.16 7.98 54.64
C LYS A 315 -9.75 8.73 55.91
N GLN A 316 -8.73 9.59 55.80
CA GLN A 316 -8.36 10.52 56.86
C GLN A 316 -8.10 11.90 56.24
N ASP A 317 -8.97 12.83 56.61
CA ASP A 317 -8.90 14.24 56.28
C ASP A 317 -7.64 14.88 56.90
N ARG A 318 -7.02 15.80 56.17
CA ARG A 318 -5.93 16.65 56.67
C ARG A 318 -6.24 18.11 56.36
N GLU A 319 -6.76 18.80 57.36
CA GLU A 319 -6.50 20.22 57.57
C GLU A 319 -5.11 20.42 58.19
N LEU A 320 -4.60 21.63 57.99
CA LEU A 320 -3.54 22.37 58.70
C LEU A 320 -2.26 22.70 57.91
N GLU A 321 -2.14 24.03 57.79
CA GLU A 321 -0.95 24.88 57.97
C GLU A 321 0.08 25.01 56.84
N LYS A 322 -0.02 26.17 56.17
CA LYS A 322 1.15 26.99 55.81
C LYS A 322 0.99 28.38 56.43
N GLY A 323 1.82 28.69 57.42
CA GLY A 323 2.08 30.05 57.86
C GLY A 323 3.22 30.68 57.06
N SER A 324 3.19 32.01 56.93
CA SER A 324 4.39 32.86 56.81
C SER A 324 4.02 34.35 56.86
N THR A 325 4.36 35.06 57.94
CA THR A 325 4.84 36.46 57.86
C THR A 325 5.60 36.86 59.13
N MET A 326 6.89 37.13 58.91
CA MET A 326 7.94 37.88 59.61
C MET A 326 7.91 38.21 61.11
N PRO A 327 9.08 38.17 61.79
CA PRO A 327 9.27 38.68 63.14
C PRO A 327 9.71 40.15 63.12
N ASN A 328 9.21 40.96 64.06
CA ASN A 328 9.96 42.14 64.52
C ASN A 328 9.63 42.47 65.98
N GLN A 329 10.62 42.22 66.84
CA GLN A 329 11.12 43.07 67.93
C GLN A 329 10.12 43.71 68.95
N ILE A 330 10.23 43.30 70.22
CA ILE A 330 10.67 44.09 71.41
C ILE A 330 10.21 43.35 72.70
N ASP A 331 11.17 43.03 73.57
CA ASP A 331 11.02 42.47 74.94
C ASP A 331 10.44 43.53 75.94
N PRO A 332 10.33 43.28 77.27
CA PRO A 332 9.45 42.33 77.96
C PRO A 332 8.73 42.94 79.21
N LEU A 333 7.96 42.08 79.90
CA LEU A 333 7.52 42.11 81.31
C LEU A 333 6.22 42.83 81.73
N PRO A 334 5.57 42.32 82.81
CA PRO A 334 4.15 42.44 83.11
C PRO A 334 3.86 43.37 84.29
N THR A 335 2.63 43.89 84.38
CA THR A 335 1.96 44.19 85.65
C THR A 335 0.49 44.50 85.40
N LEU A 336 -0.36 43.81 86.19
CA LEU A 336 -1.73 44.12 86.61
C LEU A 336 -2.87 44.11 85.57
#